data_AF-A0A0J7MSB3-F1
#
_entry.id   AF-A0A0J7MSB3-F1
#
_cell.length_a   1.000
_cell.length_b   1.000
_cell.length_c   1.000
_cell.angle_alpha   90.00
_cell.angle_beta   90.00
_cell.angle_gamma   90.00
#
_symmetry.space_group_name_H-M   'P 1'
#
loop_
_entity.id
_entity.type
_entity.pdbx_description
1 polymer ?
#
loop_
_entity_poly.entity_id
_entity_poly.type
_entity_poly.pdbx_seq_one_letter_code
_entity_poly.pdbx_strand_id
1 'polypeptide(L)'
;MTLQLGKDISKTSMPVIFNEPLSFLQRVAEYMEYAKLLKQASQEQSPISRLQYVAAFAVSALASNWDRFGKPFNLILGETYQLQREDFR
;
A
#
# COMPACT_ATOMS: atom_id res chain seq x y z
N MET A 1 14.19 9.99 -28.15
CA MET A 1 13.11 9.90 -27.14
C MET A 1 13.77 10.10 -25.78
N THR A 2 13.97 11.36 -25.40
CA THR A 2 14.65 11.75 -24.17
C THR A 2 13.76 11.44 -22.98
N LEU A 3 14.13 10.42 -22.21
CA LEU A 3 13.46 10.04 -20.96
C LEU A 3 13.53 11.23 -20.01
N GLN A 4 12.36 11.78 -19.65
CA GLN A 4 12.22 12.84 -18.64
C GLN A 4 12.50 12.26 -17.24
N LEU A 5 13.76 11.98 -16.96
CA LEU A 5 14.24 11.54 -15.66
C LEU A 5 14.11 12.72 -14.68
N GLY A 6 13.26 12.59 -13.67
CA GLY A 6 13.13 13.56 -12.57
C GLY A 6 11.98 14.57 -12.65
N LYS A 7 11.05 14.44 -13.61
CA LYS A 7 9.81 15.23 -13.55
C LYS A 7 8.81 14.58 -12.59
N ASP A 8 8.19 15.43 -11.78
CA ASP A 8 7.07 15.08 -10.91
C ASP A 8 5.95 14.44 -11.74
N ILE A 9 5.89 13.10 -11.70
CA ILE A 9 4.96 12.26 -12.47
C ILE A 9 3.50 12.47 -12.07
N SER A 10 3.23 13.30 -11.05
CA SER A 10 1.88 13.69 -10.64
C SER A 10 1.16 14.54 -11.69
N LYS A 11 1.88 15.37 -12.45
CA LYS A 11 1.31 16.36 -13.40
C LYS A 11 1.24 15.90 -14.86
N THR A 12 1.77 14.74 -15.19
CA THR A 12 1.74 14.22 -16.57
C THR A 12 0.60 13.21 -16.70
N SER A 13 -0.37 13.51 -17.57
CA SER A 13 -1.39 12.54 -18.00
C SER A 13 -0.69 11.34 -18.64
N MET A 14 -0.57 10.24 -17.89
CA MET A 14 -0.06 8.98 -18.44
C MET A 14 -1.17 8.32 -19.28
N PRO A 15 -0.84 7.72 -20.44
CA PRO A 15 -1.81 6.93 -21.19
C PRO A 15 -2.45 5.89 -20.25
N VAL A 16 -3.78 5.77 -20.30
CA VAL A 16 -4.59 4.93 -19.37
C VAL A 16 -4.06 3.48 -19.26
N ILE A 17 -3.41 3.00 -20.31
CA ILE A 17 -2.79 1.67 -20.42
C ILE A 17 -1.68 1.44 -19.37
N PHE A 18 -1.06 2.50 -18.85
CA PHE A 18 -0.02 2.42 -17.81
C PHE A 18 -0.56 2.60 -16.38
N ASN A 19 -1.87 2.84 -16.22
CA ASN A 19 -2.47 2.91 -14.89
C ASN A 19 -3.02 1.54 -14.48
N GLU A 20 -2.77 1.16 -13.23
CA GLU A 20 -3.49 0.04 -12.64
C GLU A 20 -4.94 0.45 -12.35
N PRO A 21 -5.92 -0.47 -12.41
CA PRO A 21 -7.35 -0.17 -12.19
C PRO A 21 -7.68 0.05 -10.70
N LEU A 22 -6.84 0.82 -10.01
CA LEU A 22 -6.92 1.11 -8.59
C LEU A 22 -6.62 2.59 -8.33
N SER A 23 -7.39 3.18 -7.42
CA SER A 23 -7.07 4.46 -6.82
C SER A 23 -5.86 4.34 -5.91
N PHE A 24 -5.08 5.42 -5.76
CA PHE A 24 -4.01 5.46 -4.77
C PHE A 24 -4.50 5.17 -3.35
N LEU A 25 -5.75 5.52 -2.97
CA LEU A 25 -6.28 5.15 -1.65
C LEU A 25 -6.42 3.63 -1.49
N GLN A 26 -6.87 2.97 -2.55
CA GLN A 26 -7.01 1.51 -2.57
C GLN A 26 -5.64 0.85 -2.49
N ARG A 27 -4.63 1.42 -3.17
CA ARG A 27 -3.24 0.97 -3.12
C ARG A 27 -2.67 1.02 -1.70
N VAL A 28 -2.88 2.12 -0.98
CA VAL A 28 -2.44 2.24 0.42
C VAL A 28 -3.20 1.27 1.33
N ALA A 29 -4.48 1.01 1.06
CA ALA A 29 -5.26 0.05 1.84
C ALA A 29 -4.75 -1.40 1.72
N GLU A 30 -4.03 -1.75 0.65
CA GLU A 30 -3.39 -3.06 0.50
C GLU A 30 -2.30 -3.32 1.55
N TYR A 31 -1.67 -2.29 2.12
CA TYR A 31 -0.68 -2.47 3.20
C TYR A 31 -1.28 -3.12 4.45
N MET A 32 -2.61 -3.07 4.60
CA MET A 32 -3.33 -3.73 5.67
C MET A 32 -3.59 -5.22 5.39
N GLU A 33 -3.13 -5.80 4.28
CA GLU A 33 -3.32 -7.23 3.95
C GLU A 33 -2.87 -8.16 5.07
N TYR A 34 -1.73 -7.86 5.70
CA TYR A 34 -1.12 -8.66 6.75
C TYR A 34 -1.32 -8.10 8.16
N ALA A 35 -2.31 -7.22 8.39
CA ALA A 35 -2.51 -6.60 9.70
C ALA A 35 -2.86 -7.60 10.83
N LYS A 36 -3.13 -8.89 10.52
CA LYS A 36 -3.17 -9.98 11.53
C LYS A 36 -1.88 -10.07 12.35
N LEU A 37 -0.74 -9.70 11.76
CA LEU A 37 0.55 -9.64 12.45
C LEU A 37 0.55 -8.60 13.58
N LEU A 38 -0.20 -7.50 13.42
CA LEU A 38 -0.37 -6.49 14.47
C LEU A 38 -1.25 -7.02 15.62
N LYS A 39 -2.29 -7.81 15.30
CA LYS A 39 -3.10 -8.49 16.32
C LYS A 39 -2.24 -9.47 17.13
N GLN A 40 -1.39 -10.26 16.47
CA GLN A 40 -0.42 -11.12 17.16
C GLN A 40 0.58 -10.31 17.99
N ALA A 41 1.15 -9.23 17.43
CA ALA A 41 2.06 -8.35 18.15
C ALA A 41 1.44 -7.76 19.44
N SER A 42 0.14 -7.45 19.43
CA SER A 42 -0.58 -6.93 20.60
C SER A 42 -0.76 -7.95 21.72
N GLN A 43 -0.71 -9.25 21.41
CA GLN A 43 -0.84 -10.34 22.37
C GLN A 43 0.51 -10.76 22.98
N GLU A 44 1.62 -10.30 22.40
CA GLU A 44 2.97 -10.60 22.87
C GLU A 44 3.36 -9.80 24.12
N GLN A 45 3.74 -10.52 25.17
CA GLN A 45 4.22 -9.92 26.42
C GLN A 45 5.65 -9.39 26.29
N SER A 46 6.51 -10.13 25.58
CA SER A 46 7.91 -9.76 25.36
C SER A 46 8.02 -8.58 24.38
N PRO A 47 8.71 -7.48 24.75
CA PRO A 47 8.95 -6.36 23.84
C PRO A 47 9.69 -6.76 22.56
N ILE A 48 10.60 -7.74 22.65
CA ILE A 48 11.39 -8.21 21.50
C ILE A 48 10.49 -9.00 20.54
N SER A 49 9.67 -9.92 21.05
CA SER A 49 8.73 -10.70 20.23
C SER A 49 7.70 -9.78 19.56
N ARG A 50 7.20 -8.79 20.29
CA ARG A 50 6.31 -7.76 19.72
C ARG A 50 6.96 -6.98 18.57
N LEU A 51 8.23 -6.58 18.73
CA LEU A 51 8.97 -5.88 17.68
C LEU A 51 9.18 -6.75 16.43
N GLN A 52 9.43 -8.06 16.59
CA GLN A 52 9.57 -8.98 15.47
C GLN A 52 8.31 -9.02 14.60
N TYR A 53 7.12 -9.08 15.20
CA TYR A 53 5.86 -9.05 14.44
C TYR A 53 5.59 -7.71 13.77
N VAL A 54 5.93 -6.58 14.42
CA VAL A 54 5.80 -5.25 13.81
C VAL A 54 6.75 -5.09 12.62
N ALA A 55 7.99 -5.56 12.74
CA ALA A 55 8.95 -5.56 11.64
C ALA A 55 8.48 -6.46 10.49
N ALA A 56 7.97 -7.65 10.80
CA ALA A 56 7.38 -8.55 9.80
C ALA A 56 6.20 -7.89 9.07
N PHE A 57 5.33 -7.18 9.80
CA PHE A 57 4.23 -6.41 9.20
C PHE A 57 4.74 -5.36 8.22
N ALA A 58 5.72 -4.55 8.63
CA ALA A 58 6.28 -3.49 7.77
C ALA A 58 6.87 -4.04 6.46
N VAL A 59 7.58 -5.18 6.51
CA VAL A 59 8.14 -5.83 5.32
C VAL A 59 7.05 -6.46 4.46
N SER A 60 6.06 -7.12 5.09
CA SER A 60 4.96 -7.78 4.36
C SER A 60 4.10 -6.80 3.56
N ALA A 61 3.92 -5.56 4.04
CA ALA A 61 3.20 -4.52 3.32
C ALA A 61 3.82 -4.21 1.94
N LEU A 62 5.15 -4.35 1.82
CA LEU A 62 5.89 -4.11 0.58
C LEU A 62 5.78 -5.26 -0.42
N ALA A 63 5.41 -6.47 0.02
CA ALA A 63 5.27 -7.63 -0.86
C ALA A 63 4.19 -7.40 -1.94
N SER A 64 3.16 -6.62 -1.62
CA SER A 64 2.09 -6.20 -2.53
C SER A 64 2.59 -5.36 -3.73
N ASN A 65 3.85 -4.90 -3.71
CA ASN A 65 4.44 -4.10 -4.78
C ASN A 65 5.19 -4.92 -5.84
N TRP A 66 5.41 -6.20 -5.62
CA TRP A 66 6.10 -7.06 -6.59
C TRP A 66 5.33 -7.12 -7.92
N ASP A 67 6.04 -6.93 -9.03
CA ASP A 67 5.52 -7.00 -10.40
C ASP A 67 4.42 -5.98 -10.77
N ARG A 68 4.25 -4.91 -9.98
CA ARG A 68 3.28 -3.84 -10.25
C ARG A 68 3.97 -2.58 -10.76
N PHE A 69 4.16 -2.53 -12.07
CA PHE A 69 4.76 -1.40 -12.79
C PHE A 69 3.76 -0.28 -13.13
N GLY A 70 2.46 -0.52 -12.96
CA GLY A 70 1.40 0.45 -13.25
C GLY A 70 1.27 1.50 -12.16
N LYS A 71 1.06 2.76 -12.55
CA LYS A 71 0.82 3.85 -11.60
C LYS A 71 -0.65 3.79 -11.14
N PRO A 72 -0.96 3.84 -9.83
CA PRO A 72 -2.35 3.99 -9.40
C PRO A 72 -2.92 5.32 -9.89
N PHE A 73 -4.24 5.38 -10.04
CA PHE A 73 -4.92 6.63 -10.37
C PHE A 73 -4.63 7.69 -9.29
N ASN A 74 -4.28 8.90 -9.74
CA ASN A 74 -4.06 10.04 -8.87
C ASN A 74 -5.34 10.34 -8.06
N LEU A 75 -5.17 10.65 -6.77
CA LEU A 75 -6.26 11.08 -5.92
C LEU A 75 -6.91 12.36 -6.44
N ILE A 76 -8.25 12.39 -6.41
CA ILE A 76 -8.97 13.66 -6.50
C ILE A 76 -9.13 14.30 -5.11
N LEU A 77 -9.21 15.63 -5.06
CA LEU A 77 -9.45 16.32 -3.81
C LEU A 77 -10.80 15.91 -3.24
N GLY A 78 -10.80 15.37 -2.01
CA GLY A 78 -12.02 14.87 -1.35
C GLY A 78 -12.36 13.41 -1.66
N GLU A 79 -11.52 12.69 -2.40
CA GLU A 79 -11.67 11.25 -2.57
C GLU A 79 -11.56 10.53 -1.21
N THR A 80 -12.44 9.54 -1.00
CA THR A 80 -12.39 8.67 0.18
C THR A 80 -12.55 7.22 -0.25
N TYR A 81 -11.94 6.31 0.50
CA TYR A 81 -12.06 4.88 0.28
C TYR A 81 -12.17 4.18 1.63
N GLN A 82 -13.09 3.22 1.73
CA GLN A 82 -13.30 2.41 2.91
C GLN A 82 -13.10 0.94 2.55
N LEU A 83 -12.32 0.24 3.38
CA LEU A 83 -12.14 -1.20 3.31
C LEU A 83 -12.55 -1.81 4.64
N GLN A 84 -13.57 -2.67 4.60
CA GLN A 84 -13.98 -3.47 5.76
C GLN A 84 -13.68 -4.94 5.44
N ARG A 85 -12.91 -5.59 6.31
CA ARG A 85 -12.73 -7.05 6.28
C ARG A 85 -13.20 -7.63 7.59
N GLU A 86 -13.95 -8.71 7.53
CA GLU A 86 -14.51 -9.38 8.71
C GLU A 86 -13.40 -9.92 9.63
N ASP A 87 -12.27 -10.31 9.03
CA ASP A 87 -11.08 -10.83 9.71
C ASP A 87 -10.38 -9.79 10.62
N PHE A 88 -10.71 -8.51 10.47
CA PHE A 88 -10.11 -7.38 11.21
C PHE A 88 -10.90 -6.93 12.45
N ARG A 89 -11.88 -7.71 12.91
CA ARG A 89 -12.59 -7.47 14.17
C ARG A 89 -11.88 -8.03 15.41
#